data_AF-A0A4Q0ZEG4-F1
#
_entry.id   AF-A0A4Q0ZEG4-F1
#
_cell.length_a   1.000
_cell.length_b   1.000
_cell.length_c   1.000
_cell.angle_alpha   90.00
_cell.angle_beta   90.00
_cell.angle_gamma   90.00
#
_symmetry.space_group_name_H-M   'P 1'
#
loop_
_entity.id
_entity.type
_entity.pdbx_description
1 polymer ?
#
loop_
_entity_poly.entity_id
_entity_poly.type
_entity_poly.pdbx_seq_one_letter_code
_entity_poly.pdbx_strand_id
1 'polypeptide(L)'
;MNLAPIILFTYNRLSHTKKTITALQKNELAKDSELFIYSDGGKDENSWNKVNEIRKYLETISGFKNITIIKRETNIGLAENIIEGVTKIVNQYGKIIVLEDDIVTNSYFLNFMNDSLNTYENISKVWHISGWNYPISNENLEDTFLYRTMNCWGWATWKDRWSNYEKNPQKLIESFSKEEIYKFNLDGAINFWEQVEKNLNNQMNTWAIFWYTTIFKNEGLCLNPTQSFVENIGFDGTGTNTGYRNNYSSNLSRINYNIRFENKLKENQIATDRIKLFYRQNNEENKNISFSKNLNKIFALLSTLKISSDKYILYGSGTGMDLVSNFLINNIEFIVDNDIEKHDSYKNGFKIIGLPFFKDFDTNSKIIITVFGRASEIIETLSKEHQIPKDRLISLDIF
;
A
#
# COMPACT_ATOMS: atom_id res chain seq x y z
N MET A 1 -4.73 36.62 -11.52
CA MET A 1 -4.28 35.24 -11.80
C MET A 1 -5.50 34.43 -12.17
N ASN A 2 -5.47 33.61 -13.23
CA ASN A 2 -6.60 32.73 -13.54
C ASN A 2 -6.47 31.44 -12.71
N LEU A 3 -7.35 31.25 -11.71
CA LEU A 3 -7.35 30.07 -10.85
C LEU A 3 -7.84 28.85 -11.63
N ALA A 4 -7.29 27.68 -11.34
CA ALA A 4 -7.79 26.44 -11.91
C ALA A 4 -9.19 26.11 -11.35
N PRO A 5 -10.15 25.67 -12.19
CA PRO A 5 -11.43 25.18 -11.70
C PRO A 5 -11.22 23.93 -10.84
N ILE A 6 -12.04 23.83 -9.80
CA ILE A 6 -12.13 22.67 -8.92
C ILE A 6 -13.22 21.76 -9.47
N ILE A 7 -12.92 20.49 -9.66
CA ILE A 7 -13.93 19.46 -9.92
C ILE A 7 -14.01 18.50 -8.73
N LEU A 8 -15.23 18.28 -8.25
CA LEU A 8 -15.54 17.35 -7.16
C LEU A 8 -16.46 16.25 -7.67
N PHE A 9 -16.06 15.00 -7.49
CA PHE A 9 -16.88 13.83 -7.80
C PHE A 9 -17.57 13.30 -6.54
N THR A 10 -18.90 13.13 -6.61
CA THR A 10 -19.75 12.70 -5.50
C THR A 10 -20.66 11.55 -5.92
N TYR A 11 -20.98 10.66 -4.98
CA TYR A 11 -21.94 9.58 -5.22
C TYR A 11 -22.98 9.45 -4.10
N ASN A 12 -22.73 8.61 -3.09
CA ASN A 12 -23.73 8.20 -2.10
C ASN A 12 -23.27 8.31 -0.62
N ARG A 13 -22.19 9.07 -0.34
CA ARG A 13 -21.62 9.25 0.99
C ARG A 13 -21.78 10.67 1.54
N LEU A 14 -22.99 11.06 1.94
CA LEU A 14 -23.32 12.43 2.39
C LEU A 14 -22.39 12.98 3.49
N SER A 15 -22.03 12.17 4.48
CA SER A 15 -21.13 12.58 5.57
C SER A 15 -19.73 12.95 5.06
N HIS A 16 -19.19 12.17 4.12
CA HIS A 16 -17.90 12.44 3.49
C HIS A 16 -17.99 13.70 2.63
N THR A 17 -19.01 13.79 1.76
CA THR A 17 -19.25 14.98 0.92
C THR A 17 -19.30 16.26 1.75
N LYS A 18 -20.01 16.25 2.89
CA LYS A 18 -20.09 17.40 3.80
C LYS A 18 -18.72 17.80 4.34
N LYS A 19 -17.89 16.83 4.78
CA LYS A 19 -16.55 17.10 5.31
C LYS A 19 -15.63 17.68 4.23
N THR A 20 -15.63 17.09 3.03
CA THR A 20 -14.86 17.54 1.88
C THR A 20 -15.23 18.97 1.45
N ILE A 21 -16.52 19.26 1.29
CA ILE A 21 -16.99 20.62 0.96
C ILE A 21 -16.63 21.61 2.07
N THR A 22 -16.85 21.25 3.33
CA THR A 22 -16.50 22.12 4.47
C THR A 22 -15.01 22.44 4.50
N ALA A 23 -14.15 21.48 4.18
CA ALA A 23 -12.71 21.68 4.10
C ALA A 23 -12.32 22.59 2.93
N LEU A 24 -12.89 22.36 1.75
CA LEU A 24 -12.69 23.22 0.58
C LEU A 24 -13.15 24.66 0.84
N GLN A 25 -14.29 24.87 1.49
CA GLN A 25 -14.79 26.21 1.86
C GLN A 25 -13.86 26.97 2.81
N LYS A 26 -13.02 26.27 3.58
CA LYS A 26 -12.02 26.86 4.48
C LYS A 26 -10.71 27.21 3.79
N ASN A 27 -10.54 26.89 2.50
CA ASN A 27 -9.36 27.29 1.75
C ASN A 27 -9.37 28.79 1.47
N GLU A 28 -8.19 29.43 1.51
CA GLU A 28 -8.09 30.89 1.31
C GLU A 28 -8.63 31.34 -0.05
N LEU A 29 -8.36 30.55 -1.09
CA LEU A 29 -8.79 30.84 -2.46
C LEU A 29 -10.19 30.33 -2.81
N ALA A 30 -10.95 29.78 -1.85
CA ALA A 30 -12.24 29.16 -2.13
C ALA A 30 -13.24 30.13 -2.77
N LYS A 31 -13.36 31.35 -2.20
CA LYS A 31 -14.30 32.38 -2.66
C LYS A 31 -14.02 32.88 -4.08
N ASP A 32 -12.79 32.73 -4.56
CA ASP A 32 -12.36 33.14 -5.90
C ASP A 32 -12.38 31.99 -6.92
N SER A 33 -12.61 30.75 -6.45
CA SER A 33 -12.53 29.53 -7.26
C SER A 33 -13.88 29.14 -7.85
N GLU A 34 -13.85 28.59 -9.06
CA GLU A 34 -15.02 27.94 -9.67
C GLU A 34 -15.09 26.48 -9.27
N LEU A 35 -16.26 26.02 -8.81
CA LEU A 35 -16.50 24.66 -8.37
C LEU A 35 -17.49 23.95 -9.29
N PHE A 36 -17.05 22.85 -9.89
CA PHE A 36 -17.88 21.92 -10.65
C PHE A 36 -18.10 20.66 -9.82
N ILE A 37 -19.35 20.29 -9.58
CA ILE A 37 -19.69 19.10 -8.80
C ILE A 37 -20.38 18.09 -9.70
N TYR A 38 -19.74 16.96 -9.94
CA TYR A 38 -20.32 15.84 -10.66
C TYR A 38 -20.94 14.87 -9.66
N SER A 39 -22.27 14.73 -9.72
CA SER A 39 -23.05 13.80 -8.91
C SER A 39 -23.52 12.65 -9.80
N ASP A 40 -22.95 11.46 -9.60
CA ASP A 40 -23.35 10.25 -10.34
C ASP A 40 -24.80 9.84 -10.03
N GLY A 41 -25.39 8.96 -10.85
CA GLY A 41 -26.72 8.40 -10.60
C GLY A 41 -26.68 7.17 -9.69
N GLY A 42 -27.81 6.78 -9.09
CA GLY A 42 -27.94 5.56 -8.30
C GLY A 42 -27.91 4.28 -9.16
N LYS A 43 -27.37 3.19 -8.64
CA LYS A 43 -27.39 1.84 -9.26
C LYS A 43 -28.69 1.08 -8.97
N ASP A 44 -29.33 1.44 -7.88
CA ASP A 44 -30.53 0.82 -7.32
C ASP A 44 -31.33 1.86 -6.52
N GLU A 45 -32.52 1.50 -6.03
CA GLU A 45 -33.39 2.41 -5.28
C GLU A 45 -32.71 2.99 -4.02
N ASN A 46 -31.98 2.17 -3.28
CA ASN A 46 -31.30 2.59 -2.05
C ASN A 46 -30.20 3.62 -2.32
N SER A 47 -29.38 3.38 -3.33
CA SER A 47 -28.35 4.33 -3.77
C SER A 47 -28.96 5.59 -4.36
N TRP A 48 -30.08 5.51 -5.09
CA TRP A 48 -30.83 6.68 -5.54
C TRP A 48 -31.31 7.55 -4.38
N ASN A 49 -31.84 6.95 -3.30
CA ASN A 49 -32.25 7.69 -2.11
C ASN A 49 -31.08 8.50 -1.52
N LYS A 50 -29.91 7.86 -1.36
CA LYS A 50 -28.69 8.52 -0.86
C LYS A 50 -28.15 9.59 -1.81
N VAL A 51 -28.16 9.34 -3.13
CA VAL A 51 -27.76 10.31 -4.16
C VAL A 51 -28.68 11.54 -4.11
N ASN A 52 -29.99 11.34 -3.96
CA ASN A 52 -30.96 12.43 -3.88
C ASN A 52 -30.79 13.27 -2.61
N GLU A 53 -30.46 12.66 -1.47
CA GLU A 53 -30.07 13.40 -0.26
C GLU A 53 -28.83 14.27 -0.48
N ILE A 54 -27.82 13.73 -1.18
CA ILE A 54 -26.62 14.48 -1.54
C ILE A 54 -26.99 15.64 -2.46
N ARG A 55 -27.76 15.41 -3.52
CA ARG A 55 -28.14 16.46 -4.47
C ARG A 55 -28.87 17.61 -3.80
N LYS A 56 -29.76 17.33 -2.84
CA LYS A 56 -30.41 18.35 -2.00
C LYS A 56 -29.38 19.15 -1.18
N TYR A 57 -28.40 18.49 -0.59
CA TYR A 57 -27.31 19.18 0.12
C TYR A 57 -26.42 20.00 -0.82
N LEU A 58 -26.09 19.49 -2.01
CA LEU A 58 -25.24 20.19 -2.98
C LEU A 58 -25.83 21.53 -3.40
N GLU A 59 -27.16 21.61 -3.51
CA GLU A 59 -27.89 22.84 -3.84
C GLU A 59 -27.79 23.93 -2.76
N THR A 60 -27.43 23.58 -1.52
CA THR A 60 -27.25 24.55 -0.43
C THR A 60 -25.82 25.07 -0.31
N ILE A 61 -24.90 24.59 -1.14
CA ILE A 61 -23.48 24.96 -1.05
C ILE A 61 -23.29 26.42 -1.49
N SER A 62 -22.45 27.14 -0.77
CA SER A 62 -22.03 28.52 -1.07
C SER A 62 -20.54 28.69 -0.73
N GLY A 63 -20.00 29.90 -0.85
CA GLY A 63 -18.60 30.18 -0.47
C GLY A 63 -17.57 29.93 -1.58
N PHE A 64 -18.02 29.74 -2.81
CA PHE A 64 -17.20 29.70 -4.03
C PHE A 64 -17.65 30.80 -4.99
N LYS A 65 -16.80 31.15 -5.97
CA LYS A 65 -17.12 32.18 -6.97
C LYS A 65 -18.35 31.81 -7.78
N ASN A 66 -18.34 30.58 -8.30
CA ASN A 66 -19.44 29.96 -9.05
C ASN A 66 -19.51 28.47 -8.69
N ILE A 67 -20.73 27.93 -8.63
CA ILE A 67 -20.97 26.51 -8.37
C ILE A 67 -21.84 25.97 -9.50
N THR A 68 -21.34 24.94 -10.19
CA THR A 68 -22.09 24.23 -11.24
C THR A 68 -22.25 22.77 -10.84
N ILE A 69 -23.49 22.29 -10.75
CA ILE A 69 -23.79 20.90 -10.39
C ILE A 69 -24.22 20.13 -11.64
N ILE A 70 -23.47 19.08 -11.96
CA ILE A 70 -23.75 18.16 -13.07
C ILE A 70 -24.33 16.88 -12.47
N LYS A 71 -25.60 16.61 -12.75
CA LYS A 71 -26.33 15.42 -12.26
C LYS A 71 -26.39 14.37 -13.38
N ARG A 72 -25.84 13.18 -13.15
CA ARG A 72 -25.98 12.06 -14.09
C ARG A 72 -27.37 11.43 -13.95
N GLU A 73 -27.97 11.06 -15.07
CA GLU A 73 -29.29 10.40 -15.09
C GLU A 73 -29.22 8.94 -14.64
N THR A 74 -28.09 8.28 -14.88
CA THR A 74 -27.82 6.89 -14.49
C THR A 74 -26.47 6.79 -13.79
N ASN A 75 -26.21 5.68 -13.10
CA ASN A 75 -24.87 5.40 -12.58
C ASN A 75 -23.93 5.03 -13.73
N ILE A 76 -22.99 5.90 -14.06
CA ILE A 76 -21.94 5.61 -15.05
C ILE A 76 -20.66 5.07 -14.41
N GLY A 77 -20.54 5.21 -13.08
CA GLY A 77 -19.40 4.76 -12.31
C GLY A 77 -18.27 5.78 -12.26
N LEU A 78 -17.45 5.68 -11.21
CA LEU A 78 -16.43 6.66 -10.86
C LEU A 78 -15.41 6.91 -11.98
N ALA A 79 -14.89 5.83 -12.59
CA ALA A 79 -13.85 5.95 -13.62
C ALA A 79 -14.35 6.76 -14.83
N GLU A 80 -15.53 6.42 -15.36
CA GLU A 80 -16.11 7.13 -16.50
C GLU A 80 -16.45 8.58 -16.13
N ASN A 81 -17.02 8.79 -14.94
CA ASN A 81 -17.38 10.12 -14.48
C ASN A 81 -16.15 11.03 -14.38
N ILE A 82 -15.02 10.52 -13.85
CA ILE A 82 -13.75 11.25 -13.78
C ILE A 82 -13.22 11.55 -15.18
N ILE A 83 -13.17 10.55 -16.07
CA ILE A 83 -12.63 10.73 -17.42
C ILE A 83 -13.42 11.81 -18.16
N GLU A 84 -14.76 11.71 -18.20
CA GLU A 84 -15.60 12.69 -18.88
C GLU A 84 -15.52 14.08 -18.23
N GLY A 85 -15.61 14.14 -16.89
CA GLY A 85 -15.64 15.40 -16.15
C GLY A 85 -14.33 16.17 -16.26
N VAL A 86 -13.19 15.49 -16.03
CA VAL A 86 -11.86 16.09 -16.16
C VAL A 86 -11.63 16.53 -17.61
N THR A 87 -11.91 15.67 -18.59
CA THR A 87 -11.73 15.98 -20.01
C THR A 87 -12.52 17.21 -20.42
N LYS A 88 -13.80 17.31 -20.02
CA LYS A 88 -14.65 18.46 -20.37
C LYS A 88 -14.10 19.76 -19.78
N ILE A 89 -13.82 19.78 -18.48
CA ILE A 89 -13.43 21.00 -17.78
C ILE A 89 -12.00 21.43 -18.13
N VAL A 90 -11.04 20.51 -18.17
CA VAL A 90 -9.65 20.86 -18.50
C VAL A 90 -9.53 21.39 -19.93
N ASN A 91 -10.34 20.90 -20.87
CA ASN A 91 -10.33 21.39 -22.25
C ASN A 91 -10.83 22.83 -22.38
N GLN A 92 -11.72 23.26 -21.49
CA GLN A 92 -12.27 24.60 -21.43
C GLN A 92 -11.34 25.58 -20.69
N TYR A 93 -10.68 25.14 -19.60
CA TYR A 93 -9.92 26.04 -18.71
C TYR A 93 -8.40 25.94 -18.84
N GLY A 94 -7.87 24.93 -19.55
CA GLY A 94 -6.44 24.71 -19.75
C GLY A 94 -5.73 23.99 -18.59
N LYS A 95 -6.28 24.05 -17.38
CA LYS A 95 -5.79 23.39 -16.16
C LYS A 95 -6.94 23.04 -15.23
N ILE A 96 -6.73 22.14 -14.27
CA ILE A 96 -7.81 21.66 -13.38
C ILE A 96 -7.27 21.17 -12.04
N ILE A 97 -8.07 21.27 -10.98
CA ILE A 97 -7.87 20.64 -9.67
C ILE A 97 -9.01 19.65 -9.42
N VAL A 98 -8.71 18.42 -9.01
CA VAL A 98 -9.64 17.29 -8.95
C VAL A 98 -9.68 16.69 -7.55
N LEU A 99 -10.89 16.51 -7.00
CA LEU A 99 -11.14 15.83 -5.72
C LEU A 99 -12.29 14.82 -5.84
N GLU A 100 -12.27 13.84 -4.94
CA GLU A 100 -13.38 12.92 -4.66
C GLU A 100 -14.06 13.29 -3.34
N ASP A 101 -15.22 12.70 -3.06
CA ASP A 101 -16.06 13.07 -1.93
C ASP A 101 -15.48 12.72 -0.55
N ASP A 102 -14.36 12.02 -0.48
CA ASP A 102 -13.66 11.61 0.74
C ASP A 102 -12.28 12.25 0.92
N ILE A 103 -11.99 13.35 0.23
CA ILE A 103 -10.73 14.08 0.36
C ILE A 103 -10.92 15.36 1.19
N VAL A 104 -10.36 15.38 2.40
CA VAL A 104 -10.36 16.56 3.28
C VAL A 104 -9.09 17.37 3.04
N THR A 105 -9.23 18.65 2.71
CA THR A 105 -8.13 19.56 2.44
C THR A 105 -7.72 20.36 3.68
N ASN A 106 -6.46 20.78 3.76
CA ASN A 106 -6.06 21.89 4.64
C ASN A 106 -6.48 23.25 4.03
N SER A 107 -6.28 24.36 4.75
CA SER A 107 -6.67 25.71 4.32
C SER A 107 -5.81 26.30 3.19
N TYR A 108 -4.66 25.68 2.88
CA TYR A 108 -3.69 26.17 1.89
C TYR A 108 -3.59 25.28 0.65
N PHE A 109 -4.44 24.25 0.54
CA PHE A 109 -4.41 23.28 -0.54
C PHE A 109 -4.62 23.96 -1.90
N LEU A 110 -5.59 24.87 -2.00
CA LEU A 110 -5.84 25.59 -3.25
C LEU A 110 -4.68 26.54 -3.62
N ASN A 111 -4.02 27.15 -2.63
CA ASN A 111 -2.82 27.95 -2.87
C ASN A 111 -1.72 27.07 -3.46
N PHE A 112 -1.41 25.95 -2.79
CA PHE A 112 -0.39 24.99 -3.25
C PHE A 112 -0.64 24.51 -4.67
N MET A 113 -1.89 24.12 -4.98
CA MET A 113 -2.26 23.63 -6.30
C MET A 113 -2.10 24.69 -7.39
N ASN A 114 -2.58 25.92 -7.14
CA ASN A 114 -2.49 26.99 -8.13
C ASN A 114 -1.05 27.46 -8.33
N ASP A 115 -0.28 27.62 -7.26
CA ASP A 115 1.13 28.02 -7.35
C ASP A 115 1.96 26.95 -8.06
N SER A 116 1.70 25.67 -7.79
CA SER A 116 2.31 24.56 -8.53
C SER A 116 1.94 24.58 -10.01
N LEU A 117 0.65 24.73 -10.34
CA LEU A 117 0.17 24.78 -11.73
C LEU A 117 0.80 25.93 -12.51
N ASN A 118 1.01 27.08 -11.87
CA ASN A 118 1.65 28.24 -12.49
C ASN A 118 3.17 28.05 -12.62
N THR A 119 3.81 27.49 -11.59
CA THR A 119 5.27 27.28 -11.56
C THR A 119 5.73 26.32 -12.66
N TYR A 120 4.96 25.25 -12.90
CA TYR A 120 5.35 24.17 -13.82
C TYR A 120 4.61 24.20 -15.17
N GLU A 121 3.82 25.25 -15.46
CA GLU A 121 3.00 25.34 -16.68
C GLU A 121 3.79 25.05 -17.97
N ASN A 122 4.98 25.66 -18.09
CA ASN A 122 5.86 25.54 -19.25
C ASN A 122 6.93 24.45 -19.10
N ILE A 123 6.87 23.64 -18.04
CA ILE A 123 7.82 22.57 -17.77
C ILE A 123 7.18 21.25 -18.17
N SER A 124 7.38 20.85 -19.43
CA SER A 124 6.78 19.64 -20.03
C SER A 124 7.15 18.34 -19.32
N LYS A 125 8.21 18.35 -18.50
CA LYS A 125 8.62 17.21 -17.69
C LYS A 125 7.73 16.97 -16.47
N VAL A 126 6.96 17.97 -16.01
CA VAL A 126 6.02 17.83 -14.89
C VAL A 126 4.61 17.66 -15.44
N TRP A 127 3.98 16.54 -15.07
CA TRP A 127 2.70 16.11 -15.64
C TRP A 127 1.53 16.19 -14.67
N HIS A 128 1.83 16.05 -13.39
CA HIS A 128 0.84 15.89 -12.35
C HIS A 128 1.31 16.55 -11.07
N ILE A 129 0.38 17.18 -10.36
CA ILE A 129 0.60 17.74 -9.04
C ILE A 129 -0.27 16.95 -8.08
N SER A 130 0.34 16.37 -7.05
CA SER A 130 -0.39 15.69 -5.98
C SER A 130 -0.53 16.59 -4.76
N GLY A 131 -1.66 16.51 -4.07
CA GLY A 131 -1.88 17.15 -2.78
C GLY A 131 -1.52 16.25 -1.60
N TRP A 132 -1.18 14.98 -1.86
CA TRP A 132 -0.90 13.98 -0.85
C TRP A 132 0.49 13.36 -1.03
N ASN A 133 1.07 12.95 0.09
CA ASN A 133 2.28 12.15 0.12
C ASN A 133 2.20 11.07 1.20
N TYR A 134 3.03 10.03 1.02
CA TYR A 134 3.20 8.95 1.99
C TYR A 134 3.73 9.49 3.33
N PRO A 135 3.44 8.84 4.47
CA PRO A 135 3.97 9.22 5.78
C PRO A 135 5.44 8.77 5.92
N ILE A 136 6.31 9.37 5.11
CA ILE A 136 7.76 9.16 5.12
C ILE A 136 8.46 10.22 5.96
N SER A 137 9.70 9.96 6.36
CA SER A 137 10.54 10.99 7.00
C SER A 137 10.78 12.15 6.03
N ASN A 138 10.69 13.38 6.56
CA ASN A 138 10.93 14.63 5.83
C ASN A 138 12.39 15.10 5.91
N GLU A 139 13.24 14.37 6.64
CA GLU A 139 14.64 14.76 6.86
C GLU A 139 15.40 14.86 5.52
N ASN A 140 16.11 15.96 5.27
CA ASN A 140 16.84 16.20 4.02
C ASN A 140 15.97 16.24 2.74
N LEU A 141 14.65 16.43 2.88
CA LEU A 141 13.77 16.77 1.77
C LEU A 141 13.44 18.26 1.82
N GLU A 142 13.34 18.88 0.64
CA GLU A 142 12.75 20.22 0.49
C GLU A 142 11.23 20.15 0.70
N ASP A 143 10.52 21.28 0.63
CA ASP A 143 9.06 21.30 0.82
C ASP A 143 8.29 20.51 -0.24
N THR A 144 8.90 20.34 -1.42
CA THR A 144 8.36 19.55 -2.54
C THR A 144 9.46 18.70 -3.18
N PHE A 145 9.06 17.65 -3.88
CA PHE A 145 9.97 16.84 -4.68
C PHE A 145 9.26 16.29 -5.93
N LEU A 146 10.05 15.92 -6.93
CA LEU A 146 9.56 15.25 -8.13
C LEU A 146 9.81 13.75 -8.06
N TYR A 147 8.85 12.96 -8.54
CA TYR A 147 8.90 11.51 -8.49
C TYR A 147 8.06 10.88 -9.62
N ARG A 148 8.42 9.68 -10.09
CA ARG A 148 7.81 9.10 -11.29
C ARG A 148 6.37 8.60 -11.14
N THR A 149 5.83 8.41 -9.92
CA THR A 149 4.46 7.90 -9.75
C THR A 149 3.51 8.96 -9.26
N MET A 150 2.23 8.79 -9.62
CA MET A 150 1.16 9.73 -9.30
C MET A 150 0.32 9.24 -8.12
N ASN A 151 -0.31 10.17 -7.40
CA ASN A 151 -1.25 9.90 -6.32
C ASN A 151 -2.56 10.65 -6.61
N CYS A 152 -3.68 9.94 -6.60
CA CYS A 152 -4.97 10.50 -7.01
C CYS A 152 -5.75 11.23 -5.90
N TRP A 153 -5.18 11.42 -4.71
CA TRP A 153 -5.86 12.12 -3.61
C TRP A 153 -5.59 13.62 -3.70
N GLY A 154 -6.58 14.35 -4.23
CA GLY A 154 -6.50 15.79 -4.45
C GLY A 154 -5.36 16.13 -5.40
N TRP A 155 -5.64 16.26 -6.69
CA TRP A 155 -4.57 16.40 -7.69
C TRP A 155 -4.89 17.43 -8.75
N ALA A 156 -3.88 17.83 -9.53
CA ALA A 156 -4.03 18.78 -10.61
C ALA A 156 -3.21 18.41 -11.84
N THR A 157 -3.63 18.89 -13.01
CA THR A 157 -2.91 18.75 -14.28
C THR A 157 -3.32 19.85 -15.28
N TRP A 158 -2.69 19.82 -16.45
CA TRP A 158 -2.93 20.72 -17.57
C TRP A 158 -3.56 19.96 -18.74
N LYS A 159 -4.22 20.71 -19.62
CA LYS A 159 -4.94 20.22 -20.79
C LYS A 159 -4.04 19.42 -21.73
N ASP A 160 -2.87 19.95 -22.04
CA ASP A 160 -1.93 19.36 -23.00
C ASP A 160 -1.26 18.08 -22.47
N ARG A 161 -1.19 17.92 -21.15
CA ARG A 161 -0.78 16.65 -20.51
C ARG A 161 -1.95 15.67 -20.52
N TRP A 162 -3.13 16.09 -20.05
CA TRP A 162 -4.33 15.24 -19.98
C TRP A 162 -4.83 14.78 -21.35
N SER A 163 -4.59 15.53 -22.44
CA SER A 163 -4.96 15.12 -23.80
C SER A 163 -4.31 13.81 -24.27
N ASN A 164 -3.29 13.32 -23.55
CA ASN A 164 -2.63 12.04 -23.81
C ASN A 164 -3.23 10.88 -22.98
N TYR A 165 -4.23 11.15 -22.13
CA TYR A 165 -4.87 10.10 -21.33
C TYR A 165 -5.57 9.10 -22.25
N GLU A 166 -5.24 7.82 -22.09
CA GLU A 166 -5.87 6.72 -22.81
C GLU A 166 -6.07 5.54 -21.85
N LYS A 167 -7.31 5.06 -21.75
CA LYS A 167 -7.63 3.84 -21.01
C LYS A 167 -7.77 2.66 -21.98
N ASN A 168 -6.67 1.96 -22.21
CA ASN A 168 -6.62 0.80 -23.09
C ASN A 168 -5.71 -0.31 -22.52
N PRO A 169 -6.21 -1.19 -21.64
CA PRO A 169 -5.38 -2.20 -20.99
C PRO A 169 -4.78 -3.21 -21.97
N GLN A 170 -5.50 -3.55 -23.05
CA GLN A 170 -4.99 -4.47 -24.09
C GLN A 170 -3.73 -3.90 -24.75
N LYS A 171 -3.78 -2.65 -25.21
CA LYS A 171 -2.64 -1.96 -25.82
C LYS A 171 -1.44 -1.86 -24.87
N LEU A 172 -1.68 -1.65 -23.57
CA LEU A 172 -0.60 -1.61 -22.58
C LEU A 172 0.08 -2.97 -22.42
N ILE A 173 -0.71 -4.06 -22.33
CA ILE A 173 -0.19 -5.42 -22.20
C ILE A 173 0.66 -5.82 -23.42
N GLU A 174 0.26 -5.38 -24.61
CA GLU A 174 1.00 -5.64 -25.86
C GLU A 174 2.28 -4.81 -26.01
N SER A 175 2.37 -3.64 -25.35
CA SER A 175 3.44 -2.66 -25.60
C SER A 175 4.45 -2.48 -24.46
N PHE A 176 4.21 -3.05 -23.28
CA PHE A 176 5.16 -2.98 -22.16
C PHE A 176 6.09 -4.20 -22.14
N SER A 177 7.38 -3.94 -22.10
CA SER A 177 8.41 -4.94 -21.83
C SER A 177 8.45 -5.33 -20.34
N LYS A 178 9.05 -6.47 -20.02
CA LYS A 178 9.28 -6.91 -18.63
C LYS A 178 10.10 -5.89 -17.82
N GLU A 179 11.05 -5.22 -18.46
CA GLU A 179 11.88 -4.19 -17.81
C GLU A 179 11.06 -2.93 -17.51
N GLU A 180 10.23 -2.47 -18.44
CA GLU A 180 9.32 -1.35 -18.20
C GLU A 180 8.33 -1.67 -17.08
N ILE A 181 7.78 -2.89 -17.04
CA ILE A 181 6.90 -3.34 -15.95
C ILE A 181 7.63 -3.29 -14.61
N TYR A 182 8.89 -3.74 -14.55
CA TYR A 182 9.70 -3.68 -13.33
C TYR A 182 9.90 -2.24 -12.83
N LYS A 183 10.25 -1.32 -13.73
CA LYS A 183 10.41 0.12 -13.42
C LYS A 183 9.07 0.77 -13.04
N PHE A 184 8.00 0.44 -13.75
CA PHE A 184 6.63 0.90 -13.47
C PHE A 184 6.16 0.46 -12.09
N ASN A 185 6.53 -0.75 -11.68
CA ASN A 185 6.33 -1.33 -10.35
C ASN A 185 7.30 -0.79 -9.28
N LEU A 186 7.79 0.43 -9.48
CA LEU A 186 8.72 1.10 -8.59
C LEU A 186 9.94 0.22 -8.25
N ASP A 187 10.56 -0.33 -9.28
CA ASP A 187 11.72 -1.22 -9.17
C ASP A 187 11.42 -2.45 -8.28
N GLY A 188 10.21 -2.99 -8.45
CA GLY A 188 9.69 -4.17 -7.74
C GLY A 188 9.23 -3.92 -6.30
N ALA A 189 9.16 -2.67 -5.82
CA ALA A 189 8.68 -2.37 -4.48
C ALA A 189 7.16 -2.55 -4.31
N ILE A 190 6.39 -2.42 -5.40
CA ILE A 190 4.92 -2.61 -5.41
C ILE A 190 4.45 -3.09 -6.79
N ASN A 191 3.49 -4.01 -6.83
CA ASN A 191 2.91 -4.49 -8.08
C ASN A 191 1.76 -3.61 -8.58
N PHE A 192 2.07 -2.41 -9.10
CA PHE A 192 1.08 -1.54 -9.75
C PHE A 192 0.50 -2.16 -11.03
N TRP A 193 1.31 -2.91 -11.78
CA TRP A 193 0.92 -3.54 -13.04
C TRP A 193 -0.27 -4.49 -12.91
N GLU A 194 -0.43 -5.13 -11.75
CA GLU A 194 -1.59 -5.96 -11.44
C GLU A 194 -2.93 -5.22 -11.68
N GLN A 195 -2.96 -3.89 -11.47
CA GLN A 195 -4.17 -3.11 -11.74
C GLN A 195 -4.49 -3.03 -13.25
N VAL A 196 -3.48 -2.99 -14.12
CA VAL A 196 -3.67 -3.04 -15.58
C VAL A 196 -4.26 -4.40 -15.97
N GLU A 197 -3.67 -5.50 -15.47
CA GLU A 197 -4.14 -6.87 -15.70
C GLU A 197 -5.58 -7.09 -15.20
N LYS A 198 -5.89 -6.60 -14.00
CA LYS A 198 -7.26 -6.67 -13.43
C LYS A 198 -8.27 -5.87 -14.25
N ASN A 199 -7.89 -4.73 -14.84
CA ASN A 199 -8.78 -4.00 -15.74
C ASN A 199 -8.98 -4.74 -17.06
N LEU A 200 -7.95 -5.39 -17.62
CA LEU A 200 -8.10 -6.23 -18.82
C LEU A 200 -9.10 -7.37 -18.58
N ASN A 201 -9.02 -8.00 -17.41
CA ASN A 201 -9.85 -9.14 -17.03
C ASN A 201 -11.23 -8.74 -16.47
N ASN A 202 -11.62 -7.46 -16.54
CA ASN A 202 -12.86 -6.92 -15.97
C ASN A 202 -13.05 -7.16 -14.46
N GLN A 203 -11.96 -7.40 -13.72
CA GLN A 203 -11.95 -7.59 -12.27
C GLN A 203 -11.85 -6.25 -11.51
N MET A 204 -11.53 -5.17 -12.22
CA MET A 204 -11.41 -3.82 -11.70
C MET A 204 -11.83 -2.82 -12.79
N ASN A 205 -12.34 -1.67 -12.37
CA ASN A 205 -12.62 -0.54 -13.27
C ASN A 205 -12.05 0.75 -12.66
N THR A 206 -10.78 1.03 -12.91
CA THR A 206 -10.10 2.26 -12.42
C THR A 206 -9.64 3.15 -13.56
N TRP A 207 -9.45 4.44 -13.28
CA TRP A 207 -8.88 5.43 -14.20
C TRP A 207 -7.41 5.73 -13.83
N ALA A 208 -7.09 5.68 -12.54
CA ALA A 208 -5.85 6.17 -11.98
C ALA A 208 -4.62 5.45 -12.58
N ILE A 209 -4.64 4.11 -12.64
CA ILE A 209 -3.50 3.37 -13.18
C ILE A 209 -3.19 3.77 -14.64
N PHE A 210 -4.21 4.09 -15.43
CA PHE A 210 -4.04 4.50 -16.83
C PHE A 210 -3.42 5.89 -16.93
N TRP A 211 -3.79 6.81 -16.04
CA TRP A 211 -3.13 8.10 -15.96
C TRP A 211 -1.65 7.96 -15.57
N TYR A 212 -1.33 7.08 -14.61
CA TYR A 212 0.06 6.76 -14.30
C TYR A 212 0.80 6.15 -15.51
N THR A 213 0.19 5.24 -16.27
CA THR A 213 0.82 4.68 -17.48
C THR A 213 1.08 5.73 -18.55
N THR A 214 0.17 6.69 -18.73
CA THR A 214 0.37 7.83 -19.65
C THR A 214 1.58 8.65 -19.20
N ILE A 215 1.68 9.03 -17.92
CA ILE A 215 2.82 9.79 -17.39
C ILE A 215 4.13 9.00 -17.58
N PHE A 216 4.12 7.72 -17.23
CA PHE A 216 5.30 6.85 -17.28
C PHE A 216 5.84 6.69 -18.70
N LYS A 217 4.96 6.44 -19.69
CA LYS A 217 5.36 6.30 -21.11
C LYS A 217 5.87 7.60 -21.72
N ASN A 218 5.55 8.74 -21.13
CA ASN A 218 6.06 10.06 -21.54
C ASN A 218 7.25 10.52 -20.68
N GLU A 219 7.85 9.64 -19.86
CA GLU A 219 8.96 9.96 -18.94
C GLU A 219 8.66 11.16 -18.02
N GLY A 220 7.38 11.36 -17.72
CA GLY A 220 6.87 12.46 -16.91
C GLY A 220 7.13 12.26 -15.42
N LEU A 221 7.23 13.38 -14.70
CA LEU A 221 7.36 13.42 -13.25
C LEU A 221 6.13 14.06 -12.60
N CYS A 222 5.84 13.61 -11.39
CA CYS A 222 4.79 14.12 -10.53
C CYS A 222 5.40 14.97 -9.42
N LEU A 223 4.84 16.16 -9.19
CA LEU A 223 5.17 16.99 -8.04
C LEU A 223 4.41 16.49 -6.82
N ASN A 224 5.14 16.19 -5.76
CA ASN A 224 4.59 15.81 -4.47
C ASN A 224 5.04 16.81 -3.41
N PRO A 225 4.16 17.19 -2.47
CA PRO A 225 4.57 17.92 -1.29
C PRO A 225 5.23 16.95 -0.32
N THR A 226 6.19 17.42 0.45
CA THR A 226 6.79 16.63 1.52
C THR A 226 5.80 16.41 2.67
N GLN A 227 4.92 17.40 2.93
CA GLN A 227 3.79 17.28 3.85
C GLN A 227 2.46 17.33 3.10
N SER A 228 1.58 16.36 3.32
CA SER A 228 0.28 16.29 2.64
C SER A 228 -0.61 17.50 2.97
N PHE A 229 -1.18 18.10 1.92
CA PHE A 229 -2.21 19.14 1.99
C PHE A 229 -3.63 18.55 2.04
N VAL A 230 -3.77 17.24 1.85
CA VAL A 230 -5.03 16.53 1.95
C VAL A 230 -4.92 15.24 2.75
N GLU A 231 -6.05 14.78 3.26
CA GLU A 231 -6.25 13.49 3.92
C GLU A 231 -7.40 12.75 3.24
N ASN A 232 -7.24 11.44 3.01
CA ASN A 232 -8.33 10.59 2.54
C ASN A 232 -9.06 9.96 3.74
N ILE A 233 -10.31 10.32 3.94
CA ILE A 233 -11.16 9.84 5.04
C ILE A 233 -12.04 8.64 4.66
N GLY A 234 -11.88 8.09 3.45
CA GLY A 234 -12.67 7.00 2.89
C GLY A 234 -12.21 5.59 3.29
N PHE A 235 -11.19 5.46 4.15
CA PHE A 235 -10.72 4.19 4.72
C PHE A 235 -11.54 3.72 5.93
N ASP A 236 -12.82 4.09 6.01
CA ASP A 236 -13.75 3.67 7.07
C ASP A 236 -14.50 2.36 6.73
N GLY A 237 -14.22 1.78 5.56
CA GLY A 237 -14.85 0.56 5.05
C GLY A 237 -16.15 0.79 4.28
N THR A 238 -16.55 2.05 4.04
CA THR A 238 -17.76 2.38 3.26
C THR A 238 -17.50 2.59 1.77
N GLY A 239 -16.24 2.73 1.36
CA GLY A 239 -15.85 2.95 -0.03
C GLY A 239 -15.88 1.67 -0.89
N THR A 240 -16.17 1.82 -2.19
CA THR A 240 -16.25 0.67 -3.12
C THR A 240 -14.89 0.03 -3.40
N ASN A 241 -13.79 0.75 -3.17
CA ASN A 241 -12.42 0.31 -3.46
C ASN A 241 -11.49 0.31 -2.21
N THR A 242 -12.02 0.55 -1.01
CA THR A 242 -11.22 0.71 0.22
C THR A 242 -11.71 -0.21 1.34
N GLY A 243 -10.79 -1.01 1.90
CA GLY A 243 -10.97 -1.64 3.21
C GLY A 243 -10.47 -0.73 4.34
N TYR A 244 -10.68 -1.12 5.61
CA TYR A 244 -10.17 -0.36 6.76
C TYR A 244 -8.64 -0.31 6.76
N ARG A 245 -8.03 0.89 6.70
CA ARG A 245 -6.56 1.08 6.73
C ARG A 245 -6.20 2.39 7.43
N ASN A 246 -5.34 2.34 8.45
CA ASN A 246 -4.94 3.52 9.24
C ASN A 246 -3.55 4.08 8.88
N ASN A 247 -2.75 3.31 8.12
CA ASN A 247 -1.33 3.61 7.84
C ASN A 247 -1.11 4.78 6.85
N TYR A 248 -2.17 5.47 6.42
CA TYR A 248 -2.14 6.55 5.43
C TYR A 248 -2.61 7.91 5.99
N SER A 249 -2.84 8.02 7.30
CA SER A 249 -3.28 9.26 7.94
C SER A 249 -2.22 10.36 7.85
N SER A 250 -2.66 11.60 7.65
CA SER A 250 -1.80 12.79 7.53
C SER A 250 -2.22 13.85 8.54
N ASN A 251 -1.26 14.46 9.23
CA ASN A 251 -1.55 15.53 10.18
C ASN A 251 -1.64 16.89 9.46
N LEU A 252 -2.86 17.28 9.06
CA LEU A 252 -3.12 18.52 8.30
C LEU A 252 -2.92 19.82 9.10
N SER A 253 -2.76 19.76 10.43
CA SER A 253 -2.86 20.92 11.33
C SER A 253 -1.59 21.78 11.47
N ARG A 254 -0.48 21.43 10.82
CA ARG A 254 0.85 22.04 11.07
C ARG A 254 1.47 22.78 9.87
N ILE A 255 0.73 23.01 8.79
CA ILE A 255 1.29 23.59 7.56
C ILE A 255 1.18 25.12 7.59
N ASN A 256 2.33 25.80 7.65
CA ASN A 256 2.46 27.22 7.33
C ASN A 256 2.77 27.36 5.83
N TYR A 257 2.11 28.29 5.14
CA TYR A 257 2.26 28.43 3.70
C TYR A 257 3.44 29.34 3.32
N ASN A 258 4.61 28.72 3.12
CA ASN A 258 5.77 29.31 2.47
C ASN A 258 6.57 28.19 1.78
N ILE A 259 6.05 27.70 0.65
CA ILE A 259 6.54 26.48 0.00
C ILE A 259 7.67 26.81 -0.98
N ARG A 260 8.78 26.09 -0.85
CA ARG A 260 9.86 26.07 -1.84
C ARG A 260 9.62 24.97 -2.87
N PHE A 261 9.46 25.39 -4.12
CA PHE A 261 9.29 24.48 -5.24
C PHE A 261 10.64 23.92 -5.70
N GLU A 262 10.69 22.59 -5.90
CA GLU A 262 11.83 21.88 -6.47
C GLU A 262 12.14 22.36 -7.91
N ASN A 263 13.40 22.65 -8.20
CA ASN A 263 13.82 23.20 -9.50
C ASN A 263 14.84 22.32 -10.26
N LYS A 264 15.26 21.18 -9.70
CA LYS A 264 16.23 20.26 -10.30
C LYS A 264 15.67 19.43 -11.45
N LEU A 265 14.34 19.41 -11.65
CA LEU A 265 13.64 18.72 -12.74
C LEU A 265 14.07 17.26 -12.94
N LYS A 266 14.33 16.56 -11.84
CA LYS A 266 14.69 15.14 -11.82
C LYS A 266 14.03 14.46 -10.63
N GLU A 267 13.90 13.15 -10.72
CA GLU A 267 13.39 12.35 -9.62
C GLU A 267 14.28 12.51 -8.37
N ASN A 268 13.63 12.69 -7.22
CA ASN A 268 14.29 12.76 -5.93
C ASN A 268 14.54 11.34 -5.40
N GLN A 269 15.81 10.93 -5.39
CA GLN A 269 16.22 9.59 -4.98
C GLN A 269 15.90 9.30 -3.50
N ILE A 270 16.10 10.27 -2.60
CA ILE A 270 15.84 10.11 -1.17
C ILE A 270 14.36 9.82 -0.93
N ALA A 271 13.47 10.60 -1.53
CA ALA A 271 12.03 10.39 -1.43
C ALA A 271 11.62 9.04 -2.05
N THR A 272 12.16 8.71 -3.23
CA THR A 272 11.88 7.45 -3.93
C THR A 272 12.26 6.23 -3.09
N ASP A 273 13.43 6.22 -2.46
CA ASP A 273 13.88 5.11 -1.62
C ASP A 273 13.05 4.97 -0.34
N ARG A 274 12.64 6.09 0.26
CA ARG A 274 11.75 6.08 1.42
C ARG A 274 10.35 5.56 1.08
N ILE A 275 9.81 5.92 -0.08
CA ILE A 275 8.51 5.40 -0.55
C ILE A 275 8.60 3.90 -0.85
N LYS A 276 9.70 3.43 -1.47
CA LYS A 276 9.97 2.00 -1.66
C LYS A 276 9.99 1.25 -0.33
N LEU A 277 10.67 1.80 0.68
CA LEU A 277 10.73 1.22 2.02
C LEU A 277 9.34 1.17 2.67
N PHE A 278 8.55 2.26 2.57
CA PHE A 278 7.18 2.30 3.06
C PHE A 278 6.32 1.18 2.45
N TYR A 279 6.42 0.96 1.13
CA TYR A 279 5.67 -0.12 0.48
C TYR A 279 6.10 -1.52 0.95
N ARG A 280 7.40 -1.76 1.10
CA ARG A 280 7.92 -3.04 1.58
C ARG A 280 7.46 -3.33 3.00
N GLN A 281 7.52 -2.36 3.90
CA GLN A 281 7.08 -2.50 5.29
C GLN A 281 5.58 -2.80 5.41
N ASN A 282 4.73 -2.08 4.67
CA ASN A 282 3.28 -2.33 4.69
C ASN A 282 2.87 -3.66 4.06
N ASN A 283 3.65 -4.17 3.09
CA ASN A 283 3.45 -5.53 2.57
C ASN A 283 3.90 -6.61 3.58
N GLU A 284 4.85 -6.30 4.46
CA GLU A 284 5.41 -7.21 5.46
C GLU A 284 4.67 -7.22 6.81
N GLU A 285 3.89 -6.20 7.17
CA GLU A 285 3.13 -6.17 8.44
C GLU A 285 2.25 -7.41 8.63
N ASN A 286 1.67 -7.96 7.55
CA ASN A 286 0.91 -9.21 7.60
C ASN A 286 1.79 -10.45 7.87
N LYS A 287 3.07 -10.44 7.47
CA LYS A 287 4.03 -11.52 7.73
C LYS A 287 4.60 -11.44 9.15
N ASN A 288 4.87 -10.25 9.67
CA ASN A 288 5.44 -10.05 11.01
C ASN A 288 4.48 -10.44 12.14
N ILE A 289 3.18 -10.19 11.97
CA ILE A 289 2.14 -10.66 12.92
C ILE A 289 2.06 -12.18 12.91
N SER A 290 2.08 -12.82 11.73
CA SER A 290 2.09 -14.27 11.60
C SER A 290 3.33 -14.89 12.24
N PHE A 291 4.51 -14.31 11.96
CA PHE A 291 5.78 -14.72 12.56
C PHE A 291 5.75 -14.60 14.09
N SER A 292 5.29 -13.47 14.63
CA SER A 292 5.17 -13.26 16.08
C SER A 292 4.21 -14.26 16.74
N LYS A 293 3.06 -14.55 16.11
CA LYS A 293 2.11 -15.55 16.60
C LYS A 293 2.71 -16.95 16.62
N ASN A 294 3.42 -17.33 15.56
CA ASN A 294 4.07 -18.64 15.47
C ASN A 294 5.20 -18.75 16.49
N LEU A 295 5.99 -17.70 16.68
CA LEU A 295 7.04 -17.66 17.69
C LEU A 295 6.46 -17.82 19.10
N ASN A 296 5.35 -17.15 19.43
CA ASN A 296 4.66 -17.32 20.71
C ASN A 296 4.16 -18.76 20.92
N LYS A 297 3.62 -19.41 19.88
CA LYS A 297 3.20 -20.82 19.97
C LYS A 297 4.41 -21.75 20.20
N ILE A 298 5.57 -21.49 19.57
CA ILE A 298 6.81 -22.23 19.82
C ILE A 298 7.23 -22.07 21.28
N PHE A 299 7.27 -20.84 21.80
CA PHE A 299 7.64 -20.59 23.20
C PHE A 299 6.66 -21.22 24.20
N ALA A 300 5.36 -21.23 23.90
CA ALA A 300 4.37 -21.91 24.72
C ALA A 300 4.62 -23.43 24.75
N LEU A 301 4.86 -24.05 23.60
CA LEU A 301 5.22 -25.46 23.52
C LEU A 301 6.52 -25.75 24.30
N LEU A 302 7.59 -25.00 24.06
CA LEU A 302 8.85 -25.17 24.78
C LEU A 302 8.68 -24.97 26.30
N SER A 303 7.81 -24.07 26.74
CA SER A 303 7.49 -23.88 28.16
C SER A 303 6.82 -25.12 28.77
N THR A 304 5.90 -25.76 28.04
CA THR A 304 5.30 -27.04 28.49
C THR A 304 6.34 -28.16 28.55
N LEU A 305 7.21 -28.26 27.55
CA LEU A 305 8.27 -29.28 27.50
C LEU A 305 9.31 -29.08 28.61
N LYS A 306 9.61 -27.84 28.98
CA LYS A 306 10.56 -27.48 30.05
C LYS A 306 10.11 -27.91 31.44
N ILE A 307 8.79 -27.88 31.69
CA ILE A 307 8.21 -28.26 32.98
C ILE A 307 8.07 -29.78 33.09
N SER A 308 8.05 -30.51 31.96
CA SER A 308 8.04 -31.97 31.95
C SER A 308 9.33 -32.56 32.55
N SER A 309 9.21 -33.72 33.20
CA SER A 309 10.35 -34.55 33.62
C SER A 309 10.97 -35.35 32.47
N ASP A 310 10.40 -35.26 31.26
CA ASP A 310 10.89 -35.96 30.08
C ASP A 310 12.31 -35.52 29.68
N LYS A 311 13.04 -36.46 29.08
CA LYS A 311 14.30 -36.22 28.39
C LYS A 311 14.07 -36.12 26.89
N TYR A 312 14.88 -35.29 26.24
CA TYR A 312 14.75 -34.95 24.83
C TYR A 312 16.05 -35.13 24.05
N ILE A 313 15.90 -35.55 22.81
CA ILE A 313 16.95 -35.59 21.79
C ILE A 313 16.59 -34.53 20.74
N LEU A 314 17.56 -33.72 20.31
CA LEU A 314 17.31 -32.72 19.27
C LEU A 314 17.72 -33.25 17.90
N TYR A 315 16.80 -33.28 16.94
CA TYR A 315 17.11 -33.63 15.55
C TYR A 315 17.42 -32.37 14.74
N GLY A 316 18.62 -32.32 14.17
CA GLY A 316 19.23 -31.17 13.50
C GLY A 316 20.11 -30.35 14.46
N SER A 317 21.25 -29.86 13.97
CA SER A 317 22.22 -29.06 14.73
C SER A 317 22.26 -27.57 14.31
N GLY A 318 21.28 -27.12 13.53
CA GLY A 318 21.19 -25.76 12.99
C GLY A 318 20.70 -24.69 13.98
N THR A 319 20.12 -23.61 13.47
CA THR A 319 19.62 -22.47 14.27
C THR A 319 18.44 -22.82 15.17
N GLY A 320 17.57 -23.74 14.75
CA GLY A 320 16.47 -24.22 15.61
C GLY A 320 16.99 -24.98 16.84
N MET A 321 18.10 -25.70 16.70
CA MET A 321 18.75 -26.36 17.84
C MET A 321 19.30 -25.32 18.82
N ASP A 322 19.92 -24.25 18.34
CA ASP A 322 20.41 -23.15 19.21
C ASP A 322 19.27 -22.51 20.02
N LEU A 323 18.10 -22.34 19.41
CA LEU A 323 16.91 -21.83 20.09
C LEU A 323 16.44 -22.78 21.21
N VAL A 324 16.29 -24.07 20.89
CA VAL A 324 15.72 -25.07 21.81
C VAL A 324 16.70 -25.41 22.92
N SER A 325 17.99 -25.55 22.60
CA SER A 325 19.04 -25.92 23.56
C SER A 325 19.20 -24.89 24.66
N ASN A 326 19.12 -23.60 24.35
CA ASN A 326 19.12 -22.54 25.36
C ASN A 326 17.88 -22.55 26.26
N PHE A 327 16.75 -23.11 25.79
CA PHE A 327 15.50 -23.11 26.54
C PHE A 327 15.32 -24.36 27.42
N LEU A 328 15.76 -25.52 26.94
CA LEU A 328 15.57 -26.86 27.53
C LEU A 328 16.87 -27.50 28.05
N ILE A 329 17.87 -26.69 28.43
CA ILE A 329 19.24 -27.13 28.80
C ILE A 329 19.27 -28.41 29.64
N ASN A 330 18.45 -28.50 30.71
CA ASN A 330 18.49 -29.62 31.66
C ASN A 330 17.80 -30.91 31.19
N ASN A 331 17.04 -30.83 30.09
CA ASN A 331 16.23 -31.92 29.58
C ASN A 331 16.82 -32.55 28.32
N ILE A 332 17.87 -31.97 27.72
CA ILE A 332 18.47 -32.47 26.49
C ILE A 332 19.59 -33.47 26.79
N GLU A 333 19.60 -34.59 26.06
CA GLU A 333 20.63 -35.63 26.20
C GLU A 333 21.75 -35.46 25.16
N PHE A 334 21.39 -35.42 23.88
CA PHE A 334 22.31 -35.23 22.78
C PHE A 334 21.57 -34.73 21.53
N ILE A 335 22.34 -34.39 20.50
CA ILE A 335 21.84 -33.92 19.20
C ILE A 335 22.03 -35.04 18.18
N VAL A 336 21.10 -35.19 17.24
CA VAL A 336 21.21 -36.09 16.09
C VAL A 336 21.24 -35.26 14.83
N ASP A 337 22.18 -35.53 13.93
CA ASP A 337 22.24 -34.86 12.63
C ASP A 337 22.51 -35.88 11.52
N ASN A 338 21.97 -35.62 10.34
CA ASN A 338 22.22 -36.45 9.15
C ASN A 338 23.48 -36.01 8.40
N ASP A 339 23.96 -34.79 8.66
CA ASP A 339 25.17 -34.24 8.05
C ASP A 339 26.43 -34.87 8.63
N ILE A 340 27.11 -35.68 7.81
CA ILE A 340 28.30 -36.47 8.18
C ILE A 340 29.43 -35.57 8.69
N GLU A 341 29.58 -34.36 8.17
CA GLU A 341 30.64 -33.43 8.58
C GLU A 341 30.49 -32.97 10.03
N LYS A 342 29.30 -33.13 10.61
CA LYS A 342 28.98 -32.68 11.98
C LYS A 342 29.03 -33.79 13.01
N HIS A 343 29.17 -35.06 12.60
CA HIS A 343 29.16 -36.20 13.51
C HIS A 343 30.37 -36.17 14.47
N ASP A 344 30.18 -36.68 15.68
CA ASP A 344 31.20 -36.73 16.75
C ASP A 344 31.78 -35.36 17.17
N SER A 345 31.13 -34.27 16.79
CA SER A 345 31.42 -32.92 17.26
C SER A 345 30.50 -32.52 18.42
N TYR A 346 30.74 -31.34 19.01
CA TYR A 346 29.91 -30.76 20.07
C TYR A 346 29.37 -29.41 19.65
N LYS A 347 28.12 -29.13 20.03
CA LYS A 347 27.51 -27.80 19.88
C LYS A 347 26.69 -27.46 21.12
N ASN A 348 26.89 -26.25 21.66
CA ASN A 348 26.31 -25.78 22.93
C ASN A 348 26.51 -26.77 24.10
N GLY A 349 27.62 -27.52 24.11
CA GLY A 349 27.94 -28.53 25.13
C GLY A 349 27.33 -29.91 24.91
N PHE A 350 26.49 -30.10 23.88
CA PHE A 350 25.87 -31.40 23.56
C PHE A 350 26.63 -32.11 22.44
N LYS A 351 26.80 -33.43 22.57
CA LYS A 351 27.41 -34.26 21.53
C LYS A 351 26.45 -34.41 20.33
N ILE A 352 26.99 -34.32 19.12
CA ILE A 352 26.26 -34.59 17.88
C ILE A 352 26.52 -36.03 17.44
N ILE A 353 25.46 -36.84 17.43
CA ILE A 353 25.44 -38.22 16.99
C ILE A 353 24.94 -38.28 15.55
N GLY A 354 25.61 -39.08 14.72
CA GLY A 354 25.13 -39.32 13.37
C GLY A 354 23.85 -40.15 13.36
N LEU A 355 22.87 -39.74 12.55
CA LEU A 355 21.63 -40.50 12.38
C LEU A 355 21.82 -42.01 12.11
N PRO A 356 22.82 -42.45 11.30
CA PRO A 356 23.09 -43.89 11.11
C PRO A 356 23.41 -44.64 12.41
N PHE A 357 24.02 -43.97 13.38
CA PHE A 357 24.42 -44.52 14.68
C PHE A 357 23.37 -44.30 15.77
N PHE A 358 22.26 -43.63 15.46
CA PHE A 358 21.25 -43.24 16.44
C PHE A 358 20.78 -44.40 17.34
N LYS A 359 20.58 -45.59 16.75
CA LYS A 359 20.07 -46.77 17.48
C LYS A 359 21.01 -47.23 18.61
N ASP A 360 22.30 -46.98 18.49
CA ASP A 360 23.29 -47.34 19.50
C ASP A 360 23.22 -46.43 20.74
N PHE A 361 22.56 -45.27 20.60
CA PHE A 361 22.41 -44.24 21.63
C PHE A 361 20.94 -43.98 22.00
N ASP A 362 19.98 -44.73 21.45
CA ASP A 362 18.56 -44.47 21.68
C ASP A 362 18.15 -44.80 23.12
N THR A 363 17.81 -43.75 23.88
CA THR A 363 17.39 -43.79 25.29
C THR A 363 15.87 -43.92 25.47
N ASN A 364 15.11 -44.09 24.38
CA ASN A 364 13.64 -43.94 24.34
C ASN A 364 13.12 -42.54 24.67
N SER A 365 14.00 -41.54 24.76
CA SER A 365 13.62 -40.13 24.91
C SER A 365 12.79 -39.61 23.73
N LYS A 366 12.04 -38.54 23.98
CA LYS A 366 11.28 -37.85 22.92
C LYS A 366 12.25 -37.08 22.01
N ILE A 367 11.94 -36.99 20.73
CA ILE A 367 12.80 -36.35 19.73
C ILE A 367 12.13 -35.07 19.27
N ILE A 368 12.77 -33.93 19.52
CA ILE A 368 12.32 -32.62 19.05
C ILE A 368 12.99 -32.34 17.71
N ILE A 369 12.19 -32.14 16.67
CA ILE A 369 12.68 -31.82 15.33
C ILE A 369 12.90 -30.31 15.25
N THR A 370 14.17 -29.91 15.14
CA THR A 370 14.60 -28.51 15.16
C THR A 370 14.87 -27.93 13.78
N VAL A 371 14.70 -28.74 12.73
CA VAL A 371 14.84 -28.33 11.33
C VAL A 371 13.49 -27.80 10.82
N PHE A 372 13.30 -26.49 10.97
CA PHE A 372 12.06 -25.82 10.57
C PHE A 372 11.74 -26.00 9.08
N GLY A 373 10.47 -26.23 8.77
CA GLY A 373 9.92 -26.40 7.42
C GLY A 373 10.14 -27.79 6.81
N ARG A 374 10.73 -28.73 7.56
CA ARG A 374 11.04 -30.10 7.09
C ARG A 374 10.53 -31.19 8.04
N ALA A 375 9.73 -30.85 9.05
CA ALA A 375 9.34 -31.82 10.06
C ALA A 375 8.57 -33.01 9.48
N SER A 376 7.69 -32.80 8.50
CA SER A 376 6.93 -33.89 7.88
C SER A 376 7.83 -34.92 7.19
N GLU A 377 8.81 -34.46 6.41
CA GLU A 377 9.81 -35.30 5.72
C GLU A 377 10.63 -36.08 6.76
N ILE A 378 11.12 -35.38 7.79
CA ILE A 378 11.95 -35.97 8.84
C ILE A 378 11.17 -37.00 9.67
N ILE A 379 9.92 -36.71 10.03
CA ILE A 379 9.04 -37.66 10.76
C ILE A 379 8.85 -38.93 9.95
N GLU A 380 8.67 -38.80 8.64
CA GLU A 380 8.52 -39.95 7.75
C GLU A 380 9.78 -40.81 7.71
N THR A 381 10.94 -40.20 7.50
CA THR A 381 12.25 -40.89 7.53
C THR A 381 12.49 -41.59 8.87
N LEU A 382 12.33 -40.88 9.99
CA LEU A 382 12.55 -41.45 11.32
C LEU A 382 11.59 -42.60 11.63
N SER A 383 10.31 -42.47 11.23
CA SER A 383 9.30 -43.48 11.51
C SER A 383 9.40 -44.70 10.60
N LYS A 384 9.67 -44.52 9.30
CA LYS A 384 9.71 -45.62 8.33
C LYS A 384 11.07 -46.32 8.28
N GLU A 385 12.15 -45.56 8.22
CA GLU A 385 13.49 -46.10 7.98
C GLU A 385 14.18 -46.47 9.30
N HIS A 386 14.04 -45.62 10.32
CA HIS A 386 14.64 -45.85 11.63
C HIS A 386 13.70 -46.52 12.65
N GLN A 387 12.44 -46.76 12.26
CA GLN A 387 11.40 -47.43 13.08
C GLN A 387 11.11 -46.72 14.41
N ILE A 388 11.24 -45.39 14.45
CA ILE A 388 10.96 -44.60 15.63
C ILE A 388 9.43 -44.40 15.76
N PRO A 389 8.82 -44.71 16.93
CA PRO A 389 7.41 -44.46 17.18
C PRO A 389 7.04 -42.98 17.00
N LYS A 390 5.93 -42.70 16.29
CA LYS A 390 5.52 -41.32 15.98
C LYS A 390 5.16 -40.49 17.21
N ASP A 391 4.68 -41.12 18.27
CA ASP A 391 4.37 -40.49 19.56
C ASP A 391 5.62 -40.00 20.31
N ARG A 392 6.81 -40.46 19.92
CA ARG A 392 8.09 -39.90 20.39
C ARG A 392 8.53 -38.66 19.62
N LEU A 393 7.91 -38.32 18.49
CA LEU A 393 8.38 -37.25 17.60
C LEU A 393 7.59 -35.96 17.83
N ILE A 394 8.31 -34.89 18.21
CA ILE A 394 7.76 -33.56 18.44
C ILE A 394 8.20 -32.64 17.31
N SER A 395 7.23 -32.14 16.54
CA SER A 395 7.46 -31.13 15.51
C SER A 395 7.42 -29.73 16.11
N LEU A 396 8.39 -28.87 15.74
CA LEU A 396 8.31 -27.43 15.97
C LEU A 396 7.75 -26.66 14.77
N ASP A 397 7.40 -27.35 13.68
CA ASP A 397 6.65 -26.74 12.57
C ASP A 397 5.23 -26.49 13.03
N ILE A 398 4.91 -25.22 13.19
CA ILE A 398 3.59 -24.76 13.61
C ILE A 398 2.81 -24.40 12.36
N PHE A 399 1.85 -25.25 12.00
CA PHE A 399 0.90 -25.01 10.92
C PHE A 399 -0.16 -23.97 11.32
#